data_AF-A0A2V5TX74-F1
#
_entry.id   AF-A0A2V5TX74-F1
#
_cell.length_a   1.000
_cell.length_b   1.000
_cell.length_c   1.000
_cell.angle_alpha   90.00
_cell.angle_beta   90.00
_cell.angle_gamma   90.00
#
_symmetry.space_group_name_H-M   'P 1'
#
loop_
_entity.id
_entity.type
_entity.pdbx_description
1 polymer ?
#
loop_
_entity_poly.entity_id
_entity_poly.type
_entity_poly.pdbx_seq_one_letter_code
_entity_poly.pdbx_strand_id
1 'polypeptide(L)' 'MLDEETLEQINGKYVCPPGVGPAWRAAMEVGIDMSLIEHALTLTPEQRLAEHQQVIDFLLAVQEAGVSDGAK' A
#
# COMPACT_ATOMS: atom_id res chain seq x y z
N MET A 1 25.28 -13.29 13.07
CA MET A 1 25.18 -12.10 12.20
C MET A 1 23.96 -12.36 11.33
N LEU A 2 22.96 -11.48 11.32
CA LEU A 2 21.80 -11.63 10.42
C LEU A 2 22.26 -11.38 8.99
N ASP A 3 21.75 -12.16 8.03
CA ASP A 3 22.03 -11.91 6.62
C ASP A 3 21.29 -10.67 6.11
N GLU A 4 21.74 -10.16 4.97
CA GLU A 4 21.24 -8.92 4.37
C GLU A 4 19.76 -9.04 3.97
N GLU A 5 19.34 -10.22 3.52
CA GLU A 5 17.95 -10.52 3.16
C GLU A 5 17.02 -10.42 4.38
N THR A 6 17.44 -10.96 5.52
CA THR A 6 16.70 -10.89 6.79
C THR A 6 16.63 -9.46 7.31
N LEU A 7 17.69 -8.66 7.16
CA LEU A 7 17.69 -7.25 7.54
C LEU A 7 16.76 -6.40 6.66
N GLU A 8 16.72 -6.68 5.36
CA GLU A 8 15.81 -6.01 4.43
C GLU A 8 14.34 -6.32 4.72
N GLN A 9 14.03 -7.59 5.05
CA GLN A 9 12.69 -7.99 5.51
C GLN A 9 12.26 -7.24 6.77
N ILE A 10 13.16 -7.15 7.77
CA ILE A 10 12.90 -6.41 9.02
C ILE A 10 12.66 -4.92 8.74
N ASN A 11 13.36 -4.35 7.76
CA ASN A 11 13.18 -2.96 7.33
C ASN A 11 11.94 -2.74 6.44
N GLY A 12 11.09 -3.76 6.27
CA GLY A 12 9.83 -3.66 5.54
C GLY A 12 10.00 -3.73 4.01
N LYS A 13 11.15 -4.19 3.51
CA LYS A 13 11.32 -4.44 2.09
C LYS A 13 10.45 -5.63 1.70
N TYR A 14 9.57 -5.42 0.73
CA TYR A 14 8.76 -6.48 0.17
C TYR A 14 9.64 -7.56 -0.47
N VAL A 15 9.45 -8.82 -0.08
CA VAL A 15 10.17 -9.97 -0.64
C VAL A 15 9.34 -10.61 -1.72
N CYS A 16 9.91 -10.68 -2.92
CA CYS A 16 9.26 -11.32 -4.07
C CYS A 16 8.97 -12.81 -3.77
N PRO A 17 7.71 -13.26 -3.78
CA PRO A 17 7.39 -14.65 -3.57
C PRO A 17 7.97 -15.53 -4.69
N PRO A 18 8.39 -16.77 -4.39
CA PRO A 18 8.90 -17.68 -5.42
C PRO A 18 7.79 -18.03 -6.41
N GLY A 19 8.13 -18.10 -7.70
CA GLY A 19 7.21 -18.55 -8.75
C GLY A 19 6.20 -17.51 -9.24
N VAL A 20 6.29 -16.25 -8.80
CA VAL A 20 5.42 -15.19 -9.34
C VAL A 20 5.63 -14.95 -10.84
N GLY A 21 4.56 -14.60 -11.53
CA GLY A 21 4.56 -14.36 -12.98
C GLY A 21 5.30 -13.09 -13.39
N PRO A 22 5.53 -12.90 -14.71
CA PRO A 22 6.27 -11.75 -15.24
C PRO A 22 5.62 -10.40 -14.90
N ALA A 23 4.28 -10.33 -14.82
CA ALA A 23 3.57 -9.11 -14.44
C ALA A 23 3.89 -8.67 -13.00
N TRP A 24 4.03 -9.62 -12.07
CA TRP A 24 4.36 -9.34 -10.68
C TRP A 24 5.76 -8.74 -10.55
N ARG A 25 6.73 -9.32 -11.28
CA ARG A 25 8.11 -8.82 -11.31
C ARG A 25 8.20 -7.43 -11.92
N ALA A 26 7.51 -7.21 -13.05
CA ALA A 26 7.46 -5.89 -13.69
C ALA A 26 6.85 -4.82 -12.77
N ALA A 27 5.82 -5.18 -11.99
CA ALA A 27 5.23 -4.28 -11.01
C ALA A 27 6.23 -3.90 -9.90
N MET A 28 6.99 -4.87 -9.38
CA MET A 28 8.06 -4.63 -8.41
C MET A 28 9.17 -3.73 -8.97
N GLU A 29 9.59 -3.96 -10.22
CA GLU A 29 10.66 -3.18 -10.87
C GLU A 29 10.31 -1.69 -11.02
N VAL A 30 9.03 -1.36 -11.21
CA VAL A 30 8.56 0.04 -11.27
C VAL A 30 8.20 0.62 -9.90
N GLY A 31 8.43 -0.12 -8.82
CA GLY A 31 8.21 0.32 -7.44
C GLY A 31 6.75 0.27 -6.98
N ILE A 32 5.91 -0.57 -7.59
CA ILE A 32 4.57 -0.82 -7.05
C ILE A 32 4.70 -1.56 -5.72
N ASP A 33 3.98 -1.07 -4.71
CA ASP A 33 3.89 -1.72 -3.42
C ASP A 33 3.03 -3.00 -3.54
N MET A 34 3.71 -4.13 -3.61
CA MET A 34 3.06 -5.42 -3.77
C MET A 34 2.32 -5.86 -2.50
N SER A 35 2.65 -5.33 -1.32
CA SER A 35 1.91 -5.64 -0.09
C SER A 35 0.47 -5.11 -0.17
N LEU A 36 0.28 -3.95 -0.79
CA LEU A 36 -1.05 -3.39 -1.07
C LEU A 36 -1.82 -4.23 -2.10
N ILE A 37 -1.14 -4.74 -3.13
CA ILE A 37 -1.75 -5.63 -4.11
C ILE A 37 -2.20 -6.94 -3.45
N GLU A 38 -1.35 -7.56 -2.64
CA GLU A 38 -1.69 -8.78 -1.91
C GLU A 38 -2.88 -8.56 -0.99
N HIS A 39 -2.88 -7.47 -0.19
CA HIS A 39 -4.02 -7.11 0.65
C HIS A 39 -5.30 -6.98 -0.16
N ALA A 40 -5.27 -6.18 -1.24
CA ALA A 40 -6.43 -5.95 -2.09
C ALA A 40 -6.98 -7.23 -2.76
N LEU A 41 -6.12 -8.22 -3.03
CA LEU A 41 -6.55 -9.51 -3.58
C LEU A 41 -7.26 -10.39 -2.56
N THR A 42 -7.09 -10.16 -1.25
CA THR A 42 -7.82 -10.89 -0.19
C THR A 42 -9.24 -10.37 0.04
N LEU A 43 -9.55 -9.19 -0.50
CA LEU A 43 -10.80 -8.49 -0.27
C LEU A 43 -11.87 -8.78 -1.33
N THR A 44 -13.14 -8.77 -0.92
CA THR A 44 -14.26 -8.72 -1.86
C THR A 44 -14.31 -7.37 -2.58
N PRO A 45 -15.01 -7.28 -3.74
CA PRO A 45 -15.27 -5.98 -4.38
C PRO A 45 -15.86 -4.94 -3.42
N GLU A 46 -16.82 -5.33 -2.58
CA GLU A 46 -17.50 -4.43 -1.64
C GLU A 46 -16.54 -3.93 -0.55
N GLN A 47 -15.66 -4.79 -0.06
CA GLN A 47 -14.64 -4.42 0.92
C GLN A 47 -13.63 -3.43 0.34
N ARG A 48 -13.19 -3.64 -0.91
CA ARG A 48 -12.31 -2.68 -1.60
C ARG A 48 -12.96 -1.32 -1.77
N LEU A 49 -14.25 -1.28 -2.13
CA LEU A 49 -14.99 -0.03 -2.23
C LEU A 49 -15.12 0.67 -0.87
N ALA A 50 -15.36 -0.09 0.20
CA ALA A 50 -15.44 0.46 1.55
C ALA A 50 -14.10 1.06 2.02
N GLU A 51 -12.98 0.35 1.83
CA GLU A 51 -11.65 0.88 2.15
C GLU A 51 -11.32 2.13 1.31
N HIS A 52 -11.67 2.11 0.02
CA HIS A 52 -11.48 3.27 -0.85
C HIS A 52 -12.28 4.49 -0.36
N GLN A 53 -13.54 4.29 0.04
CA GLN A 53 -14.37 5.36 0.58
C GLN A 53 -13.81 5.92 1.89
N GLN A 54 -13.28 5.08 2.77
CA GLN A 54 -12.64 5.54 4.00
C GLN A 54 -11.44 6.46 3.74
N VAL A 55 -10.63 6.16 2.72
CA VAL A 55 -9.49 7.02 2.33
C VAL A 55 -10.00 8.36 1.80
N ILE A 56 -11.06 8.36 0.97
CA ILE A 56 -11.67 9.60 0.47
C ILE A 56 -12.19 10.45 1.63
N ASP A 57 -12.96 9.86 2.55
CA ASP A 57 -13.54 10.57 3.69
C ASP A 57 -12.46 11.16 4.59
N PHE A 58 -11.37 10.43 4.82
CA PHE A 58 -10.21 10.92 5.56
C PHE A 58 -9.56 12.13 4.88
N LEU A 59 -9.32 12.06 3.57
CA LEU A 59 -8.69 13.17 2.82
C LEU A 59 -9.56 14.43 2.81
N LEU A 60 -10.88 14.27 2.67
CA LEU A 60 -11.83 15.38 2.77
C LEU A 60 -11.78 16.02 4.15
N ALA A 61 -11.77 15.23 5.22
CA ALA A 61 -11.67 15.74 6.58
C ALA A 61 -10.37 16.52 6.83
N VAL A 62 -9.23 16.01 6.32
CA VAL A 62 -7.93 16.72 6.40
C VAL A 62 -7.97 18.03 5.63
N GLN A 63 -8.56 18.03 4.42
CA GLN A 63 -8.69 19.24 3.60
C GLN A 63 -9.55 20.30 4.29
N GLU A 64 -10.71 19.92 4.82
CA GLU A 64 -11.61 20.80 5.56
C GLU A 64 -10.93 21.42 6.80
N ALA A 65 -10.17 20.61 7.54
CA ALA A 65 -9.40 21.09 8.68
C ALA A 65 -8.31 22.08 8.26
N GLY A 66 -7.57 21.80 7.19
CA GLY A 66 -6.53 22.68 6.66
C GLY A 66 -7.06 24.02 6.15
N VAL A 67 -8.23 24.03 5.49
CA VAL A 67 -8.90 25.27 5.04
C VAL A 67 -9.38 26.10 6.23
N SER A 68 -9.90 25.43 7.26
CA SER A 68 -10.38 26.10 8.49
C SER A 68 -9.25 26.74 9.30
N ASP A 69 -8.04 26.19 9.24
CA ASP A 69 -6.86 26.73 9.92
C ASP A 69 -6.23 27.91 9.16
N GLY A 70 -6.20 27.85 7.83
CA GLY A 70 -5.68 28.94 6.98
C GLY A 70 -6.56 30.20 6.90
N ALA A 71 -7.77 30.16 7.47
CA ALA A 71 -8.70 31.29 7.55
C ALA A 71 -8.64 32.05 8.89
N LYS A 72 -7.71 31.70 9.79
CA LYS A 72 -7.45 32.39 11.06
C LYS A 72 -6.30 33.40 10.97
#